data_AF-A0AAD4ENK2-F1
#
_entry.id   AF-A0AAD4ENK2-F1
#
_cell.length_a   1.000
_cell.length_b   1.000
_cell.length_c   1.000
_cell.angle_alpha   90.00
_cell.angle_beta   90.00
_cell.angle_gamma   90.00
#
_symmetry.space_group_name_H-M   'P 1'
#
loop_
_entity.id
_entity.type
_entity.pdbx_description
1 polymer ?
#
loop_
_entity_poly.entity_id
_entity_poly.type
_entity_poly.pdbx_seq_one_letter_code
_entity_poly.pdbx_strand_id
1 'polypeptide(L)'
;MSSDSTIASAPDEPESTHHPEVIFPAGNSDFRAVRNRCARACREFNITPDDADPEERSQKWLDIVRPDRDRSEDGVLAVTHDQTFANPALKAKTPFVKPPIFIDYGLRLHVGGSTFINRNCMIMDTPVADVVIGEGCNIGANCVIVGVTHPVRLDERLQRHSIGQPVTIGNDVWIRANVTILGNVTIGSGAVIGACSLVNRDIPPMTLAYGSPVRVVARLKDIKPSILSTSATTQTLEDALALGNRGFFLWERGLGLGMEMG
;
A
#
# COMPACT_ATOMS: atom_id res chain seq x y z
N MET A 1 -13.25 -25.43 49.44
CA MET A 1 -12.35 -25.03 48.34
C MET A 1 -13.08 -25.29 47.03
N SER A 2 -13.71 -24.25 46.48
CA SER A 2 -14.26 -24.23 45.13
C SER A 2 -13.81 -22.90 44.56
N SER A 3 -12.87 -22.96 43.62
CA SER A 3 -12.26 -21.80 42.97
C SER A 3 -13.12 -21.44 41.76
N ASP A 4 -14.00 -20.45 41.93
CA ASP A 4 -14.60 -19.72 40.82
C ASP A 4 -13.51 -18.89 40.14
N SER A 5 -13.10 -19.30 38.94
CA SER A 5 -12.26 -18.49 38.06
C SER A 5 -13.17 -17.62 37.19
N THR A 6 -13.45 -16.41 37.64
CA THR A 6 -14.00 -15.33 36.82
C THR A 6 -12.96 -14.91 35.78
N ILE A 7 -13.10 -15.42 34.56
CA ILE A 7 -12.40 -14.86 33.39
C ILE A 7 -13.07 -13.51 33.11
N ALA A 8 -12.35 -12.43 33.39
CA ALA A 8 -12.76 -11.08 33.04
C ALA A 8 -12.99 -11.01 31.52
N SER A 9 -14.21 -10.66 31.12
CA SER A 9 -14.54 -10.31 29.74
C SER A 9 -13.64 -9.16 29.29
N ALA A 10 -12.98 -9.33 28.15
CA ALA A 10 -12.21 -8.25 27.52
C ALA A 10 -13.12 -7.02 27.32
N PRO A 11 -12.59 -5.79 27.47
CA PRO A 11 -13.37 -4.59 27.24
C PRO A 11 -13.89 -4.57 25.80
N ASP A 12 -15.16 -4.21 25.63
CA ASP A 12 -15.83 -4.09 24.33
C ASP A 12 -14.97 -3.24 23.39
N GLU A 13 -14.48 -3.87 22.32
CA GLU A 13 -13.86 -3.14 21.21
C GLU A 13 -14.93 -2.23 20.58
N PRO A 14 -14.56 -1.00 20.15
CA PRO A 14 -15.53 -0.10 19.52
C PRO A 14 -16.19 -0.81 18.35
N GLU A 15 -17.52 -0.72 18.29
CA GLU A 15 -18.40 -1.33 17.29
C GLU A 15 -17.85 -1.03 15.89
N SER A 16 -17.20 -2.02 15.29
CA SER A 16 -16.63 -1.90 13.96
C SER A 16 -17.77 -1.64 12.98
N THR A 17 -17.61 -0.64 12.11
CA THR A 17 -18.52 -0.38 11.00
C THR A 17 -18.35 -1.50 9.97
N HIS A 18 -18.84 -2.71 10.30
CA HIS A 18 -18.73 -3.87 9.46
C HIS A 18 -19.61 -3.67 8.23
N HIS A 19 -18.96 -3.46 7.09
CA HIS A 19 -19.61 -3.65 5.81
C HIS A 19 -20.13 -5.08 5.74
N PRO A 20 -21.36 -5.31 5.20
CA PRO A 20 -21.91 -6.65 5.12
C PRO A 20 -20.98 -7.55 4.30
N GLU A 21 -20.54 -8.65 4.91
CA GLU A 21 -19.65 -9.60 4.27
C GLU A 21 -20.34 -10.28 3.09
N VAL A 22 -19.76 -10.13 1.90
CA VAL A 22 -20.30 -10.75 0.68
C VAL A 22 -19.51 -12.01 0.37
N ILE A 23 -20.20 -13.14 0.44
CA ILE A 23 -19.69 -14.44 0.03
C ILE A 23 -19.78 -14.58 -1.49
N PHE A 24 -18.72 -15.07 -2.11
CA PHE A 24 -18.72 -15.37 -3.54
C PHE A 24 -17.99 -16.68 -3.89
N PRO A 25 -18.46 -17.41 -4.92
CA PRO A 25 -17.88 -18.68 -5.34
C PRO A 25 -16.68 -18.47 -6.27
N ALA A 26 -15.54 -18.04 -5.73
CA ALA A 26 -14.33 -17.70 -6.50
C ALA A 26 -13.87 -18.81 -7.49
N GLY A 27 -14.18 -20.08 -7.19
CA GLY A 27 -13.79 -21.24 -7.98
C GLY A 27 -14.64 -21.54 -9.22
N ASN A 28 -15.79 -20.88 -9.43
CA ASN A 28 -16.62 -21.14 -10.61
C ASN A 28 -15.98 -20.58 -11.91
N SER A 29 -16.55 -20.93 -13.06
CA SER A 29 -16.04 -20.51 -14.38
C SER A 29 -16.00 -19.00 -14.56
N ASP A 30 -17.02 -18.30 -14.07
CA ASP A 30 -17.23 -16.89 -14.36
C ASP A 30 -16.20 -16.03 -13.62
N PHE A 31 -16.03 -16.27 -12.32
CA PHE A 31 -15.04 -15.58 -11.50
C PHE A 31 -13.61 -15.95 -11.92
N ARG A 32 -13.39 -17.19 -12.38
CA ARG A 32 -12.11 -17.60 -12.97
C ARG A 32 -11.82 -16.88 -14.28
N ALA A 33 -12.81 -16.69 -15.15
CA ALA A 33 -12.63 -15.98 -16.41
C ALA A 33 -12.18 -14.53 -16.17
N VAL A 34 -12.79 -13.85 -15.19
CA VAL A 34 -12.41 -12.50 -14.76
C VAL A 34 -10.99 -12.45 -14.23
N ARG A 35 -10.60 -13.35 -13.31
CA ARG A 35 -9.21 -13.43 -12.81
C ARG A 35 -8.20 -13.69 -13.92
N ASN A 36 -8.50 -14.61 -14.83
CA ASN A 36 -7.63 -14.89 -15.97
C ASN A 36 -7.47 -13.66 -16.87
N ARG A 37 -8.52 -12.85 -17.05
CA ARG A 37 -8.43 -11.58 -17.78
C ARG A 37 -7.54 -10.58 -17.03
N CYS A 38 -7.72 -10.42 -15.72
CA CYS A 38 -6.86 -9.58 -14.89
C CYS A 38 -5.38 -9.97 -15.01
N ALA A 39 -5.09 -11.25 -14.85
CA ALA A 39 -3.73 -11.79 -14.92
C ALA A 39 -3.05 -11.51 -16.27
N ARG A 40 -3.81 -11.56 -17.39
CA ARG A 40 -3.29 -11.18 -18.71
C ARG A 40 -2.97 -9.69 -18.78
N ALA A 41 -3.89 -8.83 -18.33
CA ALA A 41 -3.66 -7.38 -18.31
C ALA A 41 -2.46 -7.01 -17.41
N CYS A 42 -2.34 -7.61 -16.22
CA CYS A 42 -1.17 -7.43 -15.36
C CYS A 42 0.12 -7.90 -16.04
N ARG A 43 0.09 -9.02 -16.76
CA ARG A 43 1.27 -9.50 -17.52
C ARG A 43 1.68 -8.49 -18.59
N GLU A 44 0.74 -7.97 -19.35
CA GLU A 44 1.00 -6.95 -20.38
C GLU A 44 1.57 -5.67 -19.78
N PHE A 45 1.03 -5.21 -18.65
CA PHE A 45 1.59 -4.09 -17.90
C PHE A 45 3.03 -4.39 -17.42
N ASN A 46 3.25 -5.57 -16.84
CA ASN A 46 4.53 -5.93 -16.22
C ASN A 46 5.69 -6.13 -17.20
N ILE A 47 5.41 -6.50 -18.46
CA ILE A 47 6.44 -6.60 -19.51
C ILE A 47 6.70 -5.28 -20.23
N THR A 48 5.90 -4.24 -19.95
CA THR A 48 6.08 -2.92 -20.55
C THR A 48 7.32 -2.26 -19.95
N PRO A 49 8.27 -1.78 -20.77
CA PRO A 49 9.50 -1.16 -20.29
C PRO A 49 9.27 0.01 -19.33
N ASP A 50 10.22 0.22 -18.43
CA ASP A 50 10.07 1.23 -17.40
C ASP A 50 10.13 2.67 -17.96
N ASP A 51 10.76 2.81 -19.11
CA ASP A 51 10.95 4.01 -19.94
C ASP A 51 9.99 4.08 -21.14
N ALA A 52 9.00 3.17 -21.21
CA ALA A 52 7.93 3.27 -22.19
C ALA A 52 7.13 4.58 -22.02
N ASP A 53 6.40 4.95 -23.06
CA ASP A 53 5.60 6.16 -23.06
C ASP A 53 4.60 6.16 -21.88
N PRO A 54 4.54 7.24 -21.08
CA PRO A 54 3.64 7.33 -19.93
C PRO A 54 2.16 7.11 -20.28
N GLU A 55 1.72 7.50 -21.49
CA GLU A 55 0.34 7.26 -21.94
C GLU A 55 0.11 5.77 -22.21
N GLU A 56 1.05 5.08 -22.86
CA GLU A 56 0.99 3.63 -23.04
C GLU A 56 0.82 2.89 -21.70
N ARG A 57 1.61 3.28 -20.69
CA ARG A 57 1.53 2.67 -19.36
C ARG A 57 0.20 2.97 -18.67
N SER A 58 -0.31 4.20 -18.81
CA SER A 58 -1.60 4.61 -18.25
C SER A 58 -2.75 3.81 -18.86
N GLN A 59 -2.72 3.59 -20.18
CA GLN A 59 -3.71 2.76 -20.88
C GLN A 59 -3.68 1.29 -20.41
N LYS A 60 -2.48 0.71 -20.27
CA LYS A 60 -2.33 -0.66 -19.75
C LYS A 60 -2.77 -0.80 -18.29
N TRP A 61 -2.57 0.24 -17.47
CA TRP A 61 -3.12 0.26 -16.12
C TRP A 61 -4.65 0.23 -16.15
N LEU A 62 -5.29 1.06 -16.98
CA LEU A 62 -6.74 1.05 -17.10
C LEU A 62 -7.29 -0.28 -17.65
N ASP A 63 -6.53 -1.01 -18.47
CA ASP A 63 -6.92 -2.36 -18.91
C ASP A 63 -7.02 -3.37 -17.75
N ILE A 64 -6.31 -3.11 -16.64
CA ILE A 64 -6.43 -3.89 -15.41
C ILE A 64 -7.71 -3.51 -14.64
N VAL A 65 -7.90 -2.22 -14.37
CA VAL A 65 -8.92 -1.73 -13.40
C VAL A 65 -10.25 -1.32 -14.02
N ARG A 66 -10.27 -1.03 -15.32
CA ARG A 66 -11.45 -0.60 -16.09
C ARG A 66 -11.49 -1.32 -17.44
N PRO A 67 -11.65 -2.65 -17.45
CA PRO A 67 -11.57 -3.46 -18.66
C PRO A 67 -12.70 -3.16 -19.66
N ASP A 68 -13.86 -2.73 -19.19
CA ASP A 68 -15.05 -2.46 -20.01
C ASP A 68 -15.25 -0.97 -20.33
N ARG A 69 -14.21 -0.13 -20.14
CA ARG A 69 -14.29 1.31 -20.43
C ARG A 69 -14.37 1.60 -21.93
N ASP A 70 -15.03 2.70 -22.28
CA ASP A 70 -14.90 3.27 -23.61
C ASP A 70 -13.56 4.03 -23.71
N ARG A 71 -12.64 3.49 -24.52
CA ARG A 71 -11.31 4.07 -24.73
C ARG A 71 -11.36 5.43 -25.45
N SER A 72 -12.45 5.74 -26.16
CA SER A 72 -12.60 7.03 -26.84
C SER A 72 -12.80 8.19 -25.87
N GLU A 73 -13.18 7.90 -24.62
CA GLU A 73 -13.43 8.90 -23.57
C GLU A 73 -12.21 9.19 -22.67
N ASP A 74 -11.13 8.42 -22.79
CA ASP A 74 -9.99 8.51 -21.87
C ASP A 74 -9.26 9.87 -21.97
N GLY A 75 -9.21 10.47 -23.17
CA GLY A 75 -8.46 11.69 -23.45
C GLY A 75 -6.96 11.53 -23.13
N VAL A 76 -6.28 12.61 -22.75
CA VAL A 76 -4.91 12.51 -22.21
C VAL A 76 -4.99 12.05 -20.76
N LEU A 77 -4.34 10.93 -20.45
CA LEU A 77 -4.30 10.32 -19.12
C LEU A 77 -2.99 10.61 -18.41
N ALA A 78 -1.90 10.61 -19.17
CA ALA A 78 -0.56 10.67 -18.64
C ALA A 78 -0.16 12.07 -18.20
N VAL A 79 0.23 12.15 -16.93
CA VAL A 79 1.16 13.14 -16.41
C VAL A 79 2.38 12.32 -15.97
N THR A 80 3.61 12.76 -16.19
CA THR A 80 4.78 12.00 -15.70
C THR A 80 4.94 12.16 -14.20
N HIS A 81 5.60 11.19 -13.57
CA HIS A 81 5.87 11.25 -12.13
C HIS A 81 6.62 12.54 -11.80
N ASP A 82 7.66 12.86 -12.57
CA ASP A 82 8.47 14.06 -12.39
C ASP A 82 7.65 15.35 -12.54
N GLN A 83 6.68 15.38 -13.46
CA GLN A 83 5.76 16.52 -13.61
C GLN A 83 4.89 16.72 -12.37
N THR A 84 4.33 15.65 -11.80
CA THR A 84 3.54 15.76 -10.55
C THR A 84 4.39 16.14 -9.34
N PHE A 85 5.65 15.70 -9.28
CA PHE A 85 6.58 16.11 -8.23
C PHE A 85 6.99 17.59 -8.36
N ALA A 86 7.19 18.07 -9.59
CA ALA A 86 7.50 19.47 -9.85
C ALA A 86 6.29 20.40 -9.66
N ASN A 87 5.07 19.91 -9.89
CA ASN A 87 3.85 20.67 -9.73
C ASN A 87 2.72 19.83 -9.09
N PRO A 88 2.54 19.94 -7.76
CA PRO A 88 1.49 19.24 -7.03
C PRO A 88 0.06 19.59 -7.46
N ALA A 89 -0.16 20.68 -8.21
CA ALA A 89 -1.47 21.05 -8.73
C ALA A 89 -1.87 20.27 -10.00
N LEU A 90 -0.92 19.57 -10.64
CA LEU A 90 -1.22 18.69 -11.78
C LEU A 90 -1.95 17.44 -11.28
N LYS A 91 -3.11 17.15 -11.86
CA LYS A 91 -3.91 15.96 -11.55
C LYS A 91 -3.71 14.91 -12.62
N ALA A 92 -2.91 13.90 -12.32
CA ALA A 92 -2.88 12.67 -13.10
C ALA A 92 -4.22 11.95 -12.99
N LYS A 93 -4.66 11.27 -14.06
CA LYS A 93 -5.87 10.45 -14.06
C LYS A 93 -5.62 9.00 -13.65
N THR A 94 -4.35 8.56 -13.68
CA THR A 94 -3.92 7.18 -13.41
C THR A 94 -2.66 7.17 -12.54
N PRO A 95 -2.52 6.20 -11.62
CA PRO A 95 -1.38 6.10 -10.71
C PRO A 95 -0.05 5.81 -11.40
N PHE A 96 1.03 6.15 -10.70
CA PHE A 96 2.40 5.83 -11.06
C PHE A 96 2.80 4.47 -10.49
N VAL A 97 2.61 3.41 -11.28
CA VAL A 97 2.87 2.04 -10.82
C VAL A 97 4.15 1.48 -11.43
N LYS A 98 5.10 1.06 -10.59
CA LYS A 98 6.32 0.37 -11.02
C LYS A 98 6.08 -1.14 -11.13
N PRO A 99 6.44 -1.79 -12.26
CA PRO A 99 6.29 -3.22 -12.40
C PRO A 99 7.36 -3.98 -11.57
N PRO A 100 7.07 -5.22 -11.15
CA PRO A 100 5.80 -5.93 -11.36
C PRO A 100 4.70 -5.52 -10.36
N ILE A 101 3.44 -5.60 -10.78
CA ILE A 101 2.22 -5.49 -9.96
C ILE A 101 1.38 -6.76 -10.14
N PHE A 102 0.73 -7.21 -9.06
CA PHE A 102 -0.13 -8.39 -9.06
C PHE A 102 -1.52 -8.04 -8.53
N ILE A 103 -2.57 -8.28 -9.32
CA ILE A 103 -3.96 -7.94 -9.00
C ILE A 103 -4.87 -9.11 -9.41
N ASP A 104 -5.82 -9.48 -8.55
CA ASP A 104 -6.70 -10.64 -8.78
C ASP A 104 -7.84 -10.34 -9.76
N TYR A 105 -8.60 -9.25 -9.55
CA TYR A 105 -9.80 -8.92 -10.32
C TYR A 105 -9.78 -7.53 -10.95
N GLY A 106 -9.21 -6.51 -10.33
CA GLY A 106 -9.19 -5.12 -10.80
C GLY A 106 -10.56 -4.41 -10.89
N LEU A 107 -11.69 -5.13 -10.81
CA LEU A 107 -13.03 -4.59 -11.11
C LEU A 107 -13.57 -3.60 -10.09
N ARG A 108 -13.12 -3.71 -8.84
CA ARG A 108 -13.51 -2.86 -7.70
C ARG A 108 -12.29 -2.24 -7.01
N LEU A 109 -11.19 -2.13 -7.76
CA LEU A 109 -9.97 -1.49 -7.34
C LEU A 109 -9.97 -0.03 -7.81
N HIS A 110 -9.96 0.89 -6.87
CA HIS A 110 -9.93 2.32 -7.11
C HIS A 110 -8.62 2.89 -6.59
N VAL A 111 -7.85 3.53 -7.47
CA VAL A 111 -6.56 4.15 -7.10
C VAL A 111 -6.52 5.58 -7.63
N GLY A 112 -6.30 6.54 -6.73
CA GLY A 112 -6.15 7.95 -7.09
C GLY A 112 -4.98 8.19 -8.04
N GLY A 113 -5.16 9.08 -9.01
CA GLY A 113 -4.21 9.22 -10.12
C GLY A 113 -2.82 9.74 -9.73
N SER A 114 -2.68 10.52 -8.66
CA SER A 114 -1.37 10.99 -8.18
C SER A 114 -0.64 9.99 -7.27
N THR A 115 -1.20 8.80 -7.05
CA THR A 115 -0.61 7.80 -6.16
C THR A 115 0.56 7.07 -6.82
N PHE A 116 1.64 6.93 -6.08
CA PHE A 116 2.81 6.14 -6.47
C PHE A 116 2.76 4.76 -5.81
N ILE A 117 2.93 3.71 -6.62
CA ILE A 117 3.03 2.32 -6.17
C ILE A 117 4.36 1.75 -6.65
N ASN A 118 5.21 1.37 -5.70
CA ASN A 118 6.52 0.82 -5.98
C ASN A 118 6.43 -0.67 -6.36
N ARG A 119 7.59 -1.23 -6.72
CA ARG A 119 7.72 -2.56 -7.31
C ARG A 119 7.19 -3.67 -6.42
N ASN A 120 6.75 -4.74 -7.08
CA ASN A 120 6.44 -6.02 -6.47
C ASN A 120 5.30 -5.94 -5.43
N CYS A 121 4.36 -5.03 -5.64
CA CYS A 121 3.16 -4.97 -4.81
C CYS A 121 2.11 -6.00 -5.27
N MET A 122 1.29 -6.46 -4.33
CA MET A 122 0.18 -7.37 -4.58
C MET A 122 -1.10 -6.81 -3.97
N ILE A 123 -2.18 -6.82 -4.75
CA ILE A 123 -3.52 -6.40 -4.32
C ILE A 123 -4.47 -7.56 -4.60
N MET A 124 -4.85 -8.28 -3.54
CA MET A 124 -5.81 -9.37 -3.60
C MET A 124 -7.22 -8.79 -3.47
N ASP A 125 -7.69 -8.11 -4.51
CA ASP A 125 -9.03 -7.53 -4.55
C ASP A 125 -10.11 -8.57 -4.88
N THR A 126 -11.38 -8.18 -4.83
CA THR A 126 -12.51 -9.07 -5.12
C THR A 126 -13.55 -8.34 -5.96
N PRO A 127 -14.44 -9.07 -6.67
CA PRO A 127 -15.49 -8.42 -7.45
C PRO A 127 -16.70 -8.01 -6.60
N VAL A 128 -16.65 -8.20 -5.27
CA VAL A 128 -17.78 -7.97 -4.36
C VAL A 128 -17.51 -6.97 -3.24
N ALA A 129 -16.24 -6.56 -3.05
CA ALA A 129 -15.84 -5.56 -2.06
C ALA A 129 -14.81 -4.60 -2.65
N ASP A 130 -14.88 -3.34 -2.24
CA ASP A 130 -14.00 -2.29 -2.77
C ASP A 130 -12.63 -2.29 -2.11
N VAL A 131 -11.59 -2.10 -2.92
CA VAL A 131 -10.27 -1.67 -2.46
C VAL A 131 -10.05 -0.26 -2.97
N VAL A 132 -10.02 0.71 -2.06
CA VAL A 132 -9.91 2.14 -2.37
C VAL A 132 -8.58 2.66 -1.86
N ILE A 133 -7.83 3.31 -2.74
CA ILE A 133 -6.59 4.02 -2.43
C ILE A 133 -6.76 5.46 -2.92
N GLY A 134 -6.62 6.41 -2.00
CA GLY A 134 -6.77 7.84 -2.27
C GLY A 134 -5.71 8.41 -3.21
N GLU A 135 -5.73 9.73 -3.34
CA GLU A 135 -4.74 10.51 -4.10
C GLU A 135 -3.48 10.77 -3.25
N GLY A 136 -2.34 11.04 -3.90
CA GLY A 136 -1.11 11.47 -3.24
C GLY A 136 -0.43 10.40 -2.37
N CYS A 137 -0.87 9.14 -2.43
CA CYS A 137 -0.28 8.09 -1.61
C CYS A 137 1.09 7.67 -2.15
N ASN A 138 1.95 7.21 -1.23
CA ASN A 138 3.23 6.60 -1.58
C ASN A 138 3.29 5.19 -0.99
N ILE A 139 3.23 4.18 -1.85
CA ILE A 139 3.26 2.77 -1.45
C ILE A 139 4.64 2.20 -1.78
N GLY A 140 5.36 1.81 -0.73
CA GLY A 140 6.68 1.22 -0.79
C GLY A 140 6.69 -0.15 -1.46
N ALA A 141 7.89 -0.66 -1.77
CA ALA A 141 8.03 -1.93 -2.47
C ALA A 141 7.54 -3.11 -1.63
N ASN A 142 7.12 -4.19 -2.30
CA ASN A 142 6.70 -5.45 -1.68
C ASN A 142 5.50 -5.33 -0.71
N CYS A 143 4.62 -4.34 -0.89
CA CYS A 143 3.43 -4.24 -0.07
C CYS A 143 2.33 -5.20 -0.55
N VAL A 144 1.54 -5.71 0.39
CA VAL A 144 0.41 -6.61 0.12
C VAL A 144 -0.87 -6.01 0.70
N ILE A 145 -1.91 -5.88 -0.11
CA ILE A 145 -3.25 -5.47 0.30
C ILE A 145 -4.18 -6.67 0.12
N VAL A 146 -4.85 -7.10 1.19
CA VAL A 146 -5.62 -8.34 1.23
C VAL A 146 -7.11 -8.05 1.36
N GLY A 147 -7.82 -7.89 0.25
CA GLY A 147 -9.27 -7.62 0.21
C GLY A 147 -10.16 -8.86 0.25
N VAL A 148 -9.62 -10.00 0.68
CA VAL A 148 -10.32 -11.30 0.71
C VAL A 148 -9.98 -12.08 1.98
N THR A 149 -10.97 -12.80 2.50
CA THR A 149 -10.76 -13.77 3.58
C THR A 149 -11.55 -15.06 3.35
N HIS A 150 -11.38 -16.01 4.27
CA HIS A 150 -12.11 -17.27 4.30
C HIS A 150 -12.58 -17.56 5.74
N PRO A 151 -13.66 -18.34 5.89
CA PRO A 151 -14.05 -18.83 7.21
C PRO A 151 -12.90 -19.52 7.94
N VAL A 152 -12.71 -19.19 9.21
CA VAL A 152 -11.68 -19.83 10.06
C VAL A 152 -12.08 -21.27 10.38
N ARG A 153 -13.37 -21.50 10.64
CA ARG A 153 -13.93 -22.82 10.93
C ARG A 153 -13.79 -23.75 9.72
N LEU A 154 -13.35 -24.98 9.98
CA LEU A 154 -13.01 -25.93 8.93
C LEU A 154 -14.22 -26.38 8.10
N ASP A 155 -15.34 -26.70 8.78
CA ASP A 155 -16.61 -27.10 8.16
C ASP A 155 -17.13 -26.04 7.18
N GLU A 156 -17.03 -24.76 7.54
CA GLU A 156 -17.37 -23.64 6.66
C GLU A 156 -16.35 -23.48 5.52
N ARG A 157 -15.05 -23.57 5.81
CA ARG A 157 -14.00 -23.44 4.80
C ARG A 157 -14.02 -24.56 3.75
N LEU A 158 -14.48 -25.76 4.12
CA LEU A 158 -14.68 -26.87 3.18
C LEU A 158 -15.79 -26.60 2.15
N GLN A 159 -16.65 -25.61 2.38
CA GLN A 159 -17.62 -25.12 1.40
C GLN A 159 -16.94 -24.29 0.30
N ARG A 160 -15.65 -23.94 0.47
CA ARG A 160 -14.77 -23.26 -0.52
C ARG A 160 -15.30 -21.90 -0.98
N HIS A 161 -15.91 -21.19 -0.05
CA HIS A 161 -16.36 -19.82 -0.22
C HIS A 161 -15.21 -18.83 0.03
N SER A 162 -15.18 -17.75 -0.75
CA SER A 162 -14.38 -16.56 -0.50
C SER A 162 -15.28 -15.46 0.03
N ILE A 163 -14.75 -14.63 0.92
CA ILE A 163 -15.47 -13.50 1.52
C ILE A 163 -14.73 -12.23 1.11
N GLY A 164 -15.43 -11.28 0.47
CA GLY A 164 -14.87 -9.97 0.17
C GLY A 164 -14.71 -9.13 1.44
N GLN A 165 -13.59 -8.41 1.55
CA GLN A 165 -13.26 -7.57 2.69
C GLN A 165 -12.81 -6.20 2.16
N PRO A 166 -13.60 -5.12 2.32
CA PRO A 166 -13.21 -3.81 1.85
C PRO A 166 -11.91 -3.31 2.51
N VAL A 167 -11.14 -2.52 1.78
CA VAL A 167 -9.97 -1.81 2.31
C VAL A 167 -10.05 -0.36 1.84
N THR A 168 -9.91 0.58 2.77
CA THR A 168 -9.90 2.01 2.46
C THR A 168 -8.59 2.64 2.90
N ILE A 169 -7.86 3.23 1.96
CA ILE A 169 -6.66 4.02 2.22
C ILE A 169 -6.98 5.45 1.79
N GLY A 170 -6.93 6.38 2.74
CA GLY A 170 -7.20 7.80 2.51
C GLY A 170 -6.15 8.48 1.62
N ASN A 171 -6.21 9.80 1.52
CA ASN A 171 -5.28 10.58 0.72
C ASN A 171 -3.93 10.76 1.45
N ASP A 172 -2.86 10.99 0.71
CA ASP A 172 -1.54 11.37 1.24
C ASP A 172 -0.95 10.36 2.26
N VAL A 173 -1.37 9.09 2.17
CA VAL A 173 -0.86 8.03 3.04
C VAL A 173 0.50 7.55 2.56
N TRP A 174 1.46 7.41 3.48
CA TRP A 174 2.76 6.81 3.19
C TRP A 174 2.86 5.42 3.78
N ILE A 175 2.88 4.41 2.92
CA ILE A 175 3.07 3.01 3.30
C ILE A 175 4.51 2.63 2.97
N ARG A 176 5.31 2.30 3.98
CA ARG A 176 6.71 1.91 3.75
C ARG A 176 6.82 0.46 3.27
N ALA A 177 8.01 0.07 2.85
CA ALA A 177 8.25 -1.24 2.23
C ALA A 177 7.84 -2.44 3.11
N ASN A 178 7.43 -3.52 2.45
CA ASN A 178 7.05 -4.80 3.07
C ASN A 178 5.87 -4.72 4.05
N VAL A 179 4.93 -3.79 3.87
CA VAL A 179 3.72 -3.72 4.70
C VAL A 179 2.63 -4.67 4.17
N THR A 180 1.94 -5.35 5.08
CA THR A 180 0.72 -6.11 4.77
C THR A 180 -0.49 -5.44 5.38
N ILE A 181 -1.52 -5.18 4.57
CA ILE A 181 -2.80 -4.57 4.96
C ILE A 181 -3.89 -5.63 4.83
N LEU A 182 -4.52 -5.97 5.95
CA LEU A 182 -5.62 -6.93 5.96
C LEU A 182 -6.95 -6.30 5.55
N GLY A 183 -7.90 -7.13 5.18
CA GLY A 183 -9.25 -6.70 4.84
C GLY A 183 -10.00 -6.11 6.04
N ASN A 184 -11.05 -5.34 5.75
CA ASN A 184 -11.86 -4.62 6.73
C ASN A 184 -11.06 -3.59 7.55
N VAL A 185 -10.14 -2.87 6.91
CA VAL A 185 -9.39 -1.79 7.56
C VAL A 185 -9.48 -0.48 6.79
N THR A 186 -9.49 0.62 7.54
CA THR A 186 -9.39 1.98 7.05
C THR A 186 -8.10 2.63 7.56
N ILE A 187 -7.27 3.14 6.65
CA ILE A 187 -6.11 3.97 6.94
C ILE A 187 -6.49 5.42 6.63
N GLY A 188 -6.58 6.25 7.67
CA GLY A 188 -6.94 7.66 7.53
C GLY A 188 -5.90 8.48 6.78
N SER A 189 -6.35 9.56 6.13
CA SER A 189 -5.52 10.43 5.31
C SER A 189 -4.30 10.98 6.05
N GLY A 190 -3.16 11.08 5.35
CA GLY A 190 -1.90 11.57 5.88
C GLY A 190 -1.22 10.64 6.88
N ALA A 191 -1.74 9.43 7.12
CA ALA A 191 -1.08 8.48 8.01
C ALA A 191 0.22 7.92 7.40
N VAL A 192 1.14 7.50 8.27
CA VAL A 192 2.39 6.85 7.89
C VAL A 192 2.45 5.45 8.50
N ILE A 193 2.63 4.44 7.66
CA ILE A 193 2.81 3.05 8.09
C ILE A 193 4.28 2.66 7.97
N GLY A 194 4.88 2.29 9.09
CA GLY A 194 6.28 1.84 9.15
C GLY A 194 6.52 0.56 8.36
N ALA A 195 7.76 0.37 7.91
CA ALA A 195 8.13 -0.81 7.12
C ALA A 195 7.89 -2.11 7.90
N CYS A 196 7.60 -3.20 7.18
CA CYS A 196 7.37 -4.53 7.76
C CYS A 196 6.19 -4.61 8.76
N SER A 197 5.21 -3.70 8.65
CA SER A 197 4.04 -3.70 9.55
C SER A 197 2.91 -4.60 9.04
N LEU A 198 2.12 -5.13 9.98
CA LEU A 198 0.86 -5.84 9.70
C LEU A 198 -0.31 -4.98 10.17
N VAL A 199 -0.99 -4.35 9.21
CA VAL A 199 -2.17 -3.52 9.48
C VAL A 199 -3.39 -4.42 9.58
N ASN A 200 -3.81 -4.68 10.83
CA ASN A 200 -4.94 -5.55 11.17
C ASN A 200 -6.08 -4.80 11.89
N ARG A 201 -6.05 -3.48 11.85
CA ARG A 201 -7.03 -2.57 12.47
C ARG A 201 -6.95 -1.21 11.80
N ASP A 202 -7.98 -0.40 12.00
CA ASP A 202 -8.02 0.98 11.50
C ASP A 202 -6.88 1.84 12.06
N ILE A 203 -6.39 2.74 11.21
CA ILE A 203 -5.33 3.70 11.54
C ILE A 203 -5.91 5.10 11.44
N PRO A 204 -5.88 5.90 12.54
CA PRO A 204 -6.35 7.28 12.50
C PRO A 204 -5.54 8.15 11.54
N PRO A 205 -6.17 9.18 10.93
CA PRO A 205 -5.46 10.11 10.05
C PRO A 205 -4.34 10.85 10.78
N MET A 206 -3.33 11.31 10.03
CA MET A 206 -2.22 12.11 10.54
C MET A 206 -1.47 11.46 11.72
N THR A 207 -1.36 10.13 11.73
CA THR A 207 -0.59 9.36 12.72
C THR A 207 0.55 8.58 12.10
N LEU A 208 1.58 8.30 12.90
CA LEU A 208 2.61 7.31 12.61
C LEU A 208 2.23 6.02 13.31
N ALA A 209 2.13 4.93 12.57
CA ALA A 209 1.84 3.61 13.09
C ALA A 209 2.83 2.57 12.52
N TYR A 210 3.25 1.61 13.33
CA TYR A 210 4.10 0.51 12.86
C TYR A 210 4.02 -0.73 13.77
N GLY A 211 4.54 -1.86 13.29
CA GLY A 211 4.65 -3.11 14.04
C GLY A 211 3.77 -4.23 13.49
N SER A 212 3.91 -5.42 14.06
CA SER A 212 3.09 -6.60 13.75
C SER A 212 2.63 -7.27 15.06
N PRO A 213 1.37 -7.10 15.50
CA PRO A 213 0.35 -6.25 14.89
C PRO A 213 0.69 -4.74 14.98
N VAL A 214 0.14 -3.95 14.06
CA VAL A 214 0.37 -2.51 14.00
C VAL A 214 -0.12 -1.79 15.27
N ARG A 215 0.62 -0.77 15.70
CA ARG A 215 0.20 0.15 16.76
C ARG A 215 0.46 1.59 16.35
N VAL A 216 -0.45 2.49 16.71
CA VAL A 216 -0.22 3.95 16.61
C VAL A 216 0.84 4.32 17.64
N VAL A 217 1.89 5.02 17.19
CA VAL A 217 3.06 5.37 18.01
C VAL A 217 3.09 6.86 18.31
N ALA A 218 2.69 7.71 17.35
CA ALA A 218 2.68 9.15 17.52
C ALA A 218 1.67 9.81 16.58
N ARG A 219 1.24 11.03 16.91
CA ARG A 219 0.62 11.93 15.93
C ARG A 219 1.72 12.65 15.18
N LEU A 220 1.56 12.86 13.88
CA LEU A 220 2.62 13.47 13.05
C LEU A 220 2.99 14.88 13.51
N LYS A 221 2.01 15.66 14.00
CA LYS A 221 2.27 17.00 14.56
C LYS A 221 3.19 17.03 15.77
N ASP A 222 3.33 15.91 16.48
CA ASP A 222 4.15 15.81 17.69
C ASP A 222 5.59 15.34 17.35
N ILE A 223 5.86 14.96 16.10
CA ILE A 223 7.19 14.55 15.63
C ILE A 223 8.01 15.80 15.30
N LYS A 224 9.18 15.94 15.93
CA LYS A 224 10.09 17.05 15.67
C LYS A 224 10.66 16.96 14.24
N PRO A 225 10.67 18.06 13.45
CA PRO A 225 11.38 18.10 12.17
C PRO A 225 12.86 17.77 12.39
N SER A 226 13.40 16.84 11.60
CA SER A 226 14.75 16.29 11.87
C SER A 226 15.74 16.38 10.71
N ILE A 227 15.30 16.43 9.44
CA ILE A 227 16.18 16.24 8.28
C ILE A 227 16.30 17.51 7.42
N LEU A 228 15.19 18.15 7.04
CA LEU A 228 15.21 19.27 6.09
C LEU A 228 15.88 20.55 6.62
N SER A 229 16.01 20.72 7.94
CA SER A 229 16.59 21.92 8.53
C SER A 229 18.12 21.90 8.61
N THR A 230 18.77 20.75 8.43
CA THR A 230 20.22 20.58 8.67
C THR A 230 20.95 19.79 7.58
N SER A 231 20.25 19.31 6.55
CA SER A 231 20.85 18.51 5.47
C SER A 231 21.35 19.37 4.32
N ALA A 232 22.52 19.04 3.78
CA ALA A 232 22.98 19.55 2.50
C ALA A 232 22.03 19.07 1.38
N THR A 233 21.64 19.98 0.49
CA THR A 233 20.79 19.69 -0.67
C THR A 233 21.65 19.55 -1.91
N THR A 234 21.39 18.52 -2.73
CA THR A 234 21.95 18.40 -4.07
C THR A 234 20.87 18.74 -5.10
N GLN A 235 21.23 19.42 -6.19
CA GLN A 235 20.27 19.79 -7.25
C GLN A 235 20.47 18.97 -8.52
N THR A 236 21.72 18.59 -8.82
CA THR A 236 22.03 17.79 -10.01
C THR A 236 22.55 16.40 -9.64
N LEU A 237 22.53 15.48 -10.60
CA LEU A 237 23.17 14.17 -10.45
C LEU A 237 24.69 14.33 -10.28
N GLU A 238 25.29 15.28 -10.99
CA GLU A 238 26.72 15.58 -10.89
C GLU A 238 27.10 16.02 -9.47
N ASP A 239 26.35 16.98 -8.90
CA ASP A 239 26.53 17.41 -7.51
C ASP A 239 26.38 16.24 -6.54
N ALA A 240 25.39 15.36 -6.76
CA ALA A 240 25.13 14.21 -5.91
C ALA A 240 26.29 13.21 -5.96
N LEU A 241 26.82 12.93 -7.15
CA LEU A 241 27.98 12.06 -7.35
C LEU A 241 29.27 12.67 -6.77
N ALA A 242 29.39 14.00 -6.79
CA ALA A 242 30.50 14.73 -6.21
C ALA A 242 30.50 14.78 -4.67
N LEU A 243 29.38 14.43 -4.01
CA LEU A 243 29.31 14.40 -2.55
C LEU A 243 30.30 13.38 -1.94
N GLY A 244 30.63 12.31 -2.66
CA GLY A 244 31.51 11.23 -2.18
C GLY A 244 30.96 10.53 -0.94
N ASN A 245 31.53 9.38 -0.56
CA ASN A 245 31.13 8.62 0.64
C ASN A 245 31.70 9.28 1.91
N ARG A 246 31.35 10.54 2.20
CA ARG A 246 31.82 11.27 3.40
C ARG A 246 31.24 10.74 4.73
N GLY A 247 30.56 9.60 4.71
CA GLY A 247 29.96 8.95 5.89
C GLY A 247 30.78 7.81 6.50
N PHE A 248 31.86 7.33 5.86
CA PHE A 248 32.58 6.14 6.37
C PHE A 248 33.72 6.45 7.36
N PHE A 249 34.10 7.72 7.53
CA PHE A 249 35.24 8.13 8.36
C PHE A 249 34.91 8.55 9.80
N LEU A 250 33.65 8.41 10.24
CA LEU A 250 33.22 8.78 11.60
C LEU A 250 33.05 7.60 12.56
N TRP A 251 33.20 6.34 12.12
CA TRP A 251 33.20 5.19 13.03
C TRP A 251 34.56 5.00 13.72
N GLU A 252 35.69 5.18 13.05
CA GLU A 252 37.01 4.85 13.62
C GLU A 252 37.63 5.87 14.59
N ARG A 253 36.97 7.00 14.90
CA ARG A 253 37.48 8.01 15.85
C ARG A 253 36.62 8.22 17.10
N GLY A 254 35.86 7.20 17.51
CA GLY A 254 34.86 7.33 18.57
C GLY A 254 34.89 6.31 19.72
N LEU A 255 35.90 5.45 19.83
CA LEU A 255 36.07 4.57 21.00
C LEU A 255 37.52 4.58 21.48
N GLY A 256 37.91 5.68 22.12
CA GLY A 256 39.01 5.67 23.07
C GLY A 256 38.58 4.97 24.35
N LEU A 257 38.53 3.63 24.33
CA LEU A 257 38.54 2.82 25.55
C LEU A 257 40.00 2.60 25.94
N GLY A 258 40.51 3.49 26.79
CA GLY A 258 41.66 3.18 27.63
C GLY A 258 41.26 2.09 28.62
N MET A 259 41.78 0.89 28.43
CA MET A 259 41.87 -0.13 29.48
C MET A 259 43.37 -0.36 29.73
N GLU A 260 43.89 0.27 30.77
CA GLU A 260 45.11 -0.19 31.43
C GLU A 260 44.77 -1.51 32.13
N MET A 261 45.52 -2.56 31.78
CA MET A 261 45.50 -3.83 32.50
C MET A 261 46.37 -3.70 33.74
N GLY A 262 45.73 -3.73 34.91
CA GLY A 262 46.32 -4.06 36.21
C GLY A 262 45.78 -5.40 36.69
#